data_AF-A0A954B7C2-F1
#
_entry.id   AF-A0A954B7C2-F1
#
_cell.length_a   1.000
_cell.length_b   1.000
_cell.length_c   1.000
_cell.angle_alpha   90.00
_cell.angle_beta   90.00
_cell.angle_gamma   90.00
#
_symmetry.space_group_name_H-M   'P 1'
#
loop_
_entity.id
_entity.type
_entity.pdbx_description
1 polymer ?
#
loop_
_entity_poly.entity_id
_entity_poly.type
_entity_poly.pdbx_seq_one_letter_code
_entity_poly.pdbx_strand_id
1 'polypeptide(L)'
;VFHDDQHGTAIIAAAGLLNALDITGKSIKEVKVAVSGAGSSALSVIGLIKAMGLPHENALVCDSKGVLHQGRELDQWRSAHSVPTDKRTLAEAVDGADVLIGLSVAGAVSKDMVKSMAKNPIIFVMANPTPEILPEEIQEVRDDAIIATGRSDYPNQVNNVLGFPYIFRGALDARARTINEEMKIACAKALAKLAREDVPDEVAAAYGKRLKYGPGYIIPTPFDPRLISTIPPAVAKAAADSGVARRPIEDLAEYATKLAARTDPSASFLQKIYSSLRARETPRRVVFAEGEEEAVVRAAYAFQQEGLGVPILIGREDKIKNALADAGLPVNTKFETYHSRTAPHSALYT
;
A
#
# COMPACT_ATOMS: atom_id res chain seq x y z
N VAL A 1 -24.25 0.21 -3.18
CA VAL A 1 -24.26 0.74 -1.79
C VAL A 1 -22.92 0.40 -1.16
N PHE A 2 -22.33 1.30 -0.38
CA PHE A 2 -21.02 1.13 0.26
C PHE A 2 -21.09 1.67 1.67
N HIS A 3 -20.57 0.91 2.64
CA HIS A 3 -20.48 1.32 4.04
C HIS A 3 -19.01 1.52 4.38
N ASP A 4 -18.62 2.74 4.74
CA ASP A 4 -17.21 3.09 4.86
C ASP A 4 -16.52 2.37 6.02
N ASP A 5 -17.13 2.35 7.21
CA ASP A 5 -16.55 1.65 8.36
C ASP A 5 -16.34 0.14 8.15
N GLN A 6 -17.08 -0.46 7.21
CA GLN A 6 -17.01 -1.88 6.88
C GLN A 6 -16.05 -2.11 5.71
N HIS A 7 -16.40 -1.55 4.56
CA HIS A 7 -15.69 -1.78 3.31
C HIS A 7 -14.41 -0.95 3.18
N GLY A 8 -14.41 0.30 3.67
CA GLY A 8 -13.22 1.15 3.72
C GLY A 8 -12.13 0.49 4.55
N THR A 9 -12.46 0.11 5.79
CA THR A 9 -11.56 -0.62 6.68
C THR A 9 -11.02 -1.89 6.02
N ALA A 10 -11.90 -2.69 5.38
CA ALA A 10 -11.50 -3.89 4.66
C ALA A 10 -10.47 -3.62 3.55
N ILE A 11 -10.73 -2.61 2.71
CA ILE A 11 -9.85 -2.26 1.58
C ILE A 11 -8.46 -1.85 2.10
N ILE A 12 -8.40 -0.98 3.10
CA ILE A 12 -7.11 -0.45 3.58
C ILE A 12 -6.34 -1.52 4.35
N ALA A 13 -7.01 -2.30 5.20
CA ALA A 13 -6.39 -3.43 5.87
C ALA A 13 -5.87 -4.47 4.87
N ALA A 14 -6.63 -4.79 3.83
CA ALA A 14 -6.18 -5.70 2.78
C ALA A 14 -4.97 -5.15 2.00
N ALA A 15 -4.94 -3.84 1.71
CA ALA A 15 -3.79 -3.20 1.06
C ALA A 15 -2.52 -3.28 1.93
N GLY A 16 -2.64 -2.96 3.22
CA GLY A 16 -1.55 -3.12 4.19
C GLY A 16 -1.08 -4.56 4.29
N LEU A 17 -2.01 -5.52 4.35
CA LEU A 17 -1.70 -6.94 4.45
C LEU A 17 -0.91 -7.44 3.23
N LEU A 18 -1.32 -7.06 2.01
CA LEU A 18 -0.58 -7.42 0.79
C LEU A 18 0.89 -6.99 0.85
N ASN A 19 1.14 -5.78 1.35
CA ASN A 19 2.48 -5.24 1.47
C ASN A 19 3.27 -5.83 2.64
N ALA A 20 2.61 -6.14 3.76
CA ALA A 20 3.25 -6.82 4.88
C ALA A 20 3.64 -8.27 4.52
N LEU A 21 2.79 -8.98 3.77
CA LEU A 21 3.08 -10.32 3.24
C LEU A 21 4.27 -10.29 2.27
N ASP A 22 4.32 -9.29 1.38
CA ASP A 22 5.42 -9.09 0.44
C ASP A 22 6.76 -8.90 1.16
N ILE A 23 6.80 -8.00 2.16
CA ILE A 23 8.01 -7.73 2.96
C ILE A 23 8.44 -8.95 3.78
N THR A 24 7.50 -9.71 4.32
CA THR A 24 7.80 -10.90 5.14
C THR A 24 8.06 -12.16 4.31
N GLY A 25 7.88 -12.10 2.99
CA GLY A 25 8.01 -13.24 2.08
C GLY A 25 6.94 -14.32 2.29
N LYS A 26 5.79 -13.96 2.88
CA LYS A 26 4.70 -14.89 3.20
C LYS A 26 3.64 -14.92 2.11
N SER A 27 3.06 -16.09 1.86
CA SER A 27 1.96 -16.25 0.91
C SER A 27 0.61 -16.14 1.62
N ILE A 28 -0.34 -15.36 1.05
CA ILE A 28 -1.72 -15.27 1.56
C ILE A 28 -2.40 -16.65 1.66
N LYS A 29 -1.94 -17.62 0.85
CA LYS A 29 -2.49 -18.99 0.82
C LYS A 29 -2.02 -19.87 1.99
N GLU A 30 -0.97 -19.46 2.68
CA GLU A 30 -0.29 -20.30 3.68
C GLU A 30 -0.37 -19.72 5.09
N VAL A 31 -0.56 -18.40 5.20
CA VAL A 31 -0.61 -17.72 6.50
C VAL A 31 -1.81 -18.13 7.34
N LYS A 32 -1.59 -18.21 8.65
CA LYS A 32 -2.66 -18.35 9.66
C LYS A 32 -3.05 -16.97 10.19
N VAL A 33 -4.35 -16.68 10.18
CA VAL A 33 -4.93 -15.40 10.58
C VAL A 33 -5.78 -15.58 11.82
N ALA A 34 -5.42 -14.89 12.90
CA ALA A 34 -6.26 -14.73 14.08
C ALA A 34 -6.97 -13.37 14.02
N VAL A 35 -8.28 -13.35 14.29
CA VAL A 35 -9.07 -12.11 14.30
C VAL A 35 -9.68 -11.91 15.68
N SER A 36 -9.35 -10.79 16.33
CA SER A 36 -10.02 -10.32 17.54
C SER A 36 -11.18 -9.41 17.14
N GLY A 37 -12.41 -9.91 17.26
CA GLY A 37 -13.64 -9.21 16.88
C GLY A 37 -14.42 -9.95 15.79
N ALA A 38 -15.75 -9.96 15.92
CA ALA A 38 -16.69 -10.50 14.93
C ALA A 38 -17.79 -9.49 14.60
N GLY A 39 -17.45 -8.19 14.68
CA GLY A 39 -18.29 -7.09 14.22
C GLY A 39 -18.24 -6.91 12.70
N SER A 40 -19.04 -5.99 12.17
CA SER A 40 -19.20 -5.79 10.73
C SER A 40 -17.88 -5.46 10.00
N SER A 41 -17.02 -4.62 10.57
CA SER A 41 -15.69 -4.32 10.02
C SER A 41 -14.78 -5.55 10.00
N ALA A 42 -14.76 -6.32 11.09
CA ALA A 42 -13.96 -7.55 11.19
C ALA A 42 -14.39 -8.58 10.15
N LEU A 43 -15.70 -8.82 10.03
CA LEU A 43 -16.28 -9.74 9.04
C LEU A 43 -16.04 -9.25 7.59
N SER A 44 -16.06 -7.94 7.35
CA SER A 44 -15.76 -7.36 6.03
C SER A 44 -14.29 -7.52 5.65
N VAL A 45 -13.37 -7.28 6.59
CA VAL A 45 -11.93 -7.45 6.38
C VAL A 45 -11.61 -8.91 6.07
N ILE A 46 -12.12 -9.84 6.89
CA ILE A 46 -11.84 -11.26 6.65
C ILE A 46 -12.52 -11.78 5.38
N GLY A 47 -13.74 -11.31 5.05
CA GLY A 47 -14.42 -11.64 3.81
C GLY A 47 -13.60 -11.23 2.59
N LEU A 48 -13.11 -9.99 2.58
CA LEU A 48 -12.29 -9.48 1.47
C LEU A 48 -10.96 -10.23 1.35
N ILE A 49 -10.28 -10.52 2.46
CA ILE A 49 -9.00 -11.25 2.43
C ILE A 49 -9.21 -12.70 1.95
N LYS A 50 -10.33 -13.36 2.33
CA LYS A 50 -10.72 -14.66 1.78
C LYS A 50 -10.99 -14.59 0.27
N ALA A 51 -11.70 -13.56 -0.20
CA ALA A 51 -11.91 -13.32 -1.63
C ALA A 51 -10.59 -13.05 -2.39
N MET A 52 -9.55 -12.58 -1.70
CA MET A 52 -8.20 -12.38 -2.25
C MET A 52 -7.34 -13.66 -2.23
N GLY A 53 -7.82 -14.75 -1.63
CA GLY A 53 -7.17 -16.06 -1.70
C GLY A 53 -6.72 -16.67 -0.37
N LEU A 54 -7.09 -16.09 0.78
CA LEU A 54 -6.87 -16.74 2.09
C LEU A 54 -7.81 -17.96 2.23
N PRO A 55 -7.28 -19.18 2.51
CA PRO A 55 -8.10 -20.35 2.77
C PRO A 55 -9.05 -20.13 3.95
N HIS A 56 -10.25 -20.66 3.85
CA HIS A 56 -11.30 -20.43 4.85
C HIS A 56 -10.88 -20.91 6.24
N GLU A 57 -10.26 -22.09 6.29
CA GLU A 57 -9.74 -22.80 7.45
C GLU A 57 -8.53 -22.10 8.12
N ASN A 58 -7.83 -21.22 7.40
CA ASN A 58 -6.68 -20.50 7.93
C ASN A 58 -7.07 -19.29 8.79
N ALA A 59 -8.36 -18.97 8.87
CA ALA A 59 -8.88 -17.81 9.59
C ALA A 59 -9.66 -18.22 10.84
N LEU A 60 -9.14 -17.87 12.01
CA LEU A 60 -9.82 -18.05 13.29
C LEU A 60 -10.36 -16.71 13.79
N VAL A 61 -11.66 -16.52 13.64
CA VAL A 61 -12.36 -15.33 14.11
C VAL A 61 -12.85 -15.55 15.54
N CYS A 62 -12.64 -14.57 16.42
CA CYS A 62 -13.08 -14.61 17.81
C CYS A 62 -14.06 -13.48 18.10
N ASP A 63 -15.16 -13.78 18.79
CA ASP A 63 -16.03 -12.77 19.40
C ASP A 63 -15.87 -12.77 20.92
N SER A 64 -16.76 -12.07 21.64
CA SER A 64 -16.70 -11.97 23.10
C SER A 64 -16.86 -13.30 23.84
N LYS A 65 -17.33 -14.36 23.17
CA LYS A 65 -17.44 -15.71 23.76
C LYS A 65 -16.39 -16.68 23.21
N GLY A 66 -15.40 -16.20 22.46
CA GLY A 66 -14.29 -17.00 21.93
C GLY A 66 -14.40 -17.29 20.42
N VAL A 67 -13.72 -18.35 19.98
CA VAL A 67 -13.59 -18.72 18.57
C VAL A 67 -14.96 -19.04 17.95
N LEU A 68 -15.17 -18.57 16.72
CA LEU A 68 -16.28 -18.99 15.87
C LEU A 68 -15.98 -20.39 15.34
N HIS A 69 -16.40 -21.43 16.06
CA HIS A 69 -16.20 -22.82 15.67
C HIS A 69 -17.50 -23.48 15.21
N GLN A 70 -17.40 -24.53 14.38
CA GLN A 70 -18.55 -25.36 14.02
C GLN A 70 -19.14 -26.04 15.27
N GLY A 71 -20.48 -26.08 15.34
CA GLY A 71 -21.21 -26.59 16.51
C GLY A 71 -21.53 -25.55 17.57
N ARG A 72 -21.02 -24.31 17.44
CA ARG A 72 -21.44 -23.17 18.25
C ARG A 72 -22.67 -22.50 17.64
N GLU A 73 -23.64 -22.10 18.48
CA GLU A 73 -24.79 -21.31 18.03
C GLU A 73 -24.33 -19.90 17.61
N LEU A 74 -24.52 -19.55 16.35
CA LEU A 74 -24.06 -18.32 15.71
C LEU A 74 -25.15 -17.75 14.80
N ASP A 75 -25.19 -16.42 14.65
CA ASP A 75 -26.01 -15.78 13.63
C ASP A 75 -25.50 -16.09 12.21
N GLN A 76 -26.33 -15.80 11.20
CA GLN A 76 -26.04 -16.12 9.80
C GLN A 76 -24.76 -15.48 9.25
N TRP A 77 -24.33 -14.34 9.80
CA TRP A 77 -23.15 -13.63 9.30
C TRP A 77 -21.89 -14.22 9.90
N ARG A 78 -21.91 -14.54 11.20
CA ARG A 78 -20.79 -15.17 11.90
C ARG A 78 -20.59 -16.62 11.51
N SER A 79 -21.67 -17.36 11.25
CA SER A 79 -21.60 -18.78 10.86
C SER A 79 -20.81 -18.98 9.56
N ALA A 80 -20.88 -18.04 8.62
CA ALA A 80 -20.12 -18.02 7.38
C ALA A 80 -18.60 -17.95 7.57
N HIS A 81 -18.12 -17.59 8.78
CA HIS A 81 -16.70 -17.54 9.13
C HIS A 81 -16.29 -18.60 10.15
N SER A 82 -17.21 -19.51 10.51
CA SER A 82 -16.89 -20.61 11.43
C SER A 82 -16.07 -21.71 10.75
N VAL A 83 -15.14 -22.31 11.50
CA VAL A 83 -14.28 -23.41 11.02
C VAL A 83 -14.31 -24.60 11.98
N PRO A 84 -14.06 -25.83 11.50
CA PRO A 84 -13.85 -26.97 12.40
C PRO A 84 -12.51 -26.82 13.13
N THR A 85 -12.55 -26.68 14.45
CA THR A 85 -11.35 -26.53 15.31
C THR A 85 -11.69 -26.82 16.76
N ASP A 86 -10.69 -27.25 17.53
CA ASP A 86 -10.79 -27.45 18.99
C ASP A 86 -10.42 -26.20 19.80
N LYS A 87 -9.87 -25.16 19.14
CA LYS A 87 -9.55 -23.89 19.78
C LYS A 87 -10.83 -23.17 20.23
N ARG A 88 -10.80 -22.54 21.41
CA ARG A 88 -11.94 -21.86 22.04
C ARG A 88 -11.66 -20.42 22.41
N THR A 89 -10.42 -20.04 22.66
CA THR A 89 -10.04 -18.71 23.13
C THR A 89 -9.27 -17.90 22.08
N LEU A 90 -9.22 -16.58 22.25
CA LEU A 90 -8.37 -15.72 21.42
C LEU A 90 -6.89 -16.09 21.57
N ALA A 91 -6.42 -16.41 22.78
CA ALA A 91 -5.04 -16.82 23.02
C ALA A 91 -4.66 -18.05 22.19
N GLU A 92 -5.53 -19.06 22.15
CA GLU A 92 -5.33 -20.25 21.33
C GLU A 92 -5.37 -19.93 19.83
N ALA A 93 -6.25 -19.01 19.40
CA ALA A 93 -6.30 -18.58 18.00
C ALA A 93 -5.01 -17.88 17.55
N VAL A 94 -4.43 -17.04 18.42
CA VAL A 94 -3.20 -16.27 18.16
C VAL A 94 -1.94 -17.14 18.22
N ASP A 95 -1.95 -18.21 19.02
CA ASP A 95 -0.84 -19.15 19.12
C ASP A 95 -0.42 -19.73 17.75
N GLY A 96 0.80 -19.40 17.34
CA GLY A 96 1.37 -19.74 16.05
C GLY A 96 0.76 -19.04 14.83
N ALA A 97 -0.03 -17.97 15.02
CA ALA A 97 -0.60 -17.19 13.92
C ALA A 97 0.47 -16.30 13.26
N ASP A 98 0.38 -16.13 11.94
CA ASP A 98 1.22 -15.22 11.16
C ASP A 98 0.69 -13.79 11.18
N VAL A 99 -0.63 -13.66 11.24
CA VAL A 99 -1.34 -12.39 11.15
C VAL A 99 -2.33 -12.31 12.30
N LEU A 100 -2.33 -11.18 12.99
CA LEU A 100 -3.35 -10.79 13.96
C LEU A 100 -4.10 -9.56 13.44
N ILE A 101 -5.42 -9.65 13.36
CA ILE A 101 -6.31 -8.55 12.99
C ILE A 101 -7.21 -8.23 14.19
N GLY A 102 -6.98 -7.09 14.84
CA GLY A 102 -7.79 -6.54 15.91
C GLY A 102 -8.78 -5.50 15.39
N LEU A 103 -10.08 -5.79 15.57
CA LEU A 103 -11.23 -4.91 15.31
C LEU A 103 -12.26 -5.09 16.43
N SER A 104 -11.80 -4.93 17.67
CA SER A 104 -12.52 -5.25 18.89
C SER A 104 -12.43 -4.13 19.93
N VAL A 105 -11.92 -4.41 21.12
CA VAL A 105 -11.88 -3.49 22.27
C VAL A 105 -10.45 -3.34 22.79
N ALA A 106 -10.19 -2.23 23.47
CA ALA A 106 -8.90 -1.95 24.08
C ALA A 106 -8.47 -3.05 25.05
N GLY A 107 -7.19 -3.45 25.00
CA GLY A 107 -6.61 -4.45 25.89
C GLY A 107 -7.03 -5.90 25.63
N ALA A 108 -7.70 -6.19 24.51
CA ALA A 108 -8.11 -7.55 24.16
C ALA A 108 -6.92 -8.48 23.85
N VAL A 109 -5.77 -7.94 23.46
CA VAL A 109 -4.57 -8.69 23.10
C VAL A 109 -3.51 -8.46 24.17
N SER A 110 -2.87 -9.53 24.65
CA SER A 110 -1.80 -9.44 25.65
C SER A 110 -0.41 -9.61 25.03
N LYS A 111 0.61 -9.15 25.75
CA LYS A 111 2.02 -9.38 25.39
C LYS A 111 2.36 -10.86 25.20
N ASP A 112 1.76 -11.74 25.99
CA ASP A 112 2.01 -13.18 25.88
C ASP A 112 1.37 -13.80 24.63
N MET A 113 0.21 -13.30 24.19
CA MET A 113 -0.34 -13.68 22.88
C MET A 113 0.58 -13.23 21.75
N VAL A 114 1.13 -12.02 21.82
CA VAL A 114 2.07 -11.52 20.80
C VAL A 114 3.37 -12.33 20.75
N LYS A 115 3.87 -12.79 21.90
CA LYS A 115 5.04 -13.69 21.98
C LYS A 115 4.77 -15.05 21.33
N SER A 116 3.54 -15.58 21.41
CA SER A 116 3.21 -16.90 20.87
C SER A 116 2.98 -16.91 19.35
N MET A 117 2.91 -15.74 18.71
CA MET A 117 2.77 -15.63 17.25
C MET A 117 4.01 -16.17 16.50
N ALA A 118 3.80 -16.56 15.25
CA ALA A 118 4.88 -17.00 14.36
C ALA A 118 5.94 -15.91 14.10
N LYS A 119 7.10 -16.29 13.56
CA LYS A 119 8.19 -15.35 13.20
C LYS A 119 7.71 -14.30 12.19
N ASN A 120 8.23 -13.08 12.29
CA ASN A 120 7.87 -11.90 11.50
C ASN A 120 6.34 -11.69 11.44
N PRO A 121 5.68 -11.46 12.59
CA PRO A 121 4.23 -11.43 12.67
C PRO A 121 3.71 -10.11 12.10
N ILE A 122 2.54 -10.18 11.48
CA ILE A 122 1.83 -9.00 10.95
C ILE A 122 0.70 -8.70 11.92
N ILE A 123 0.76 -7.55 12.60
CA ILE A 123 -0.14 -7.24 13.72
C ILE A 123 -0.87 -5.93 13.42
N PHE A 124 -2.14 -6.04 13.05
CA PHE A 124 -3.00 -4.89 12.77
C PHE A 124 -3.97 -4.73 13.93
N VAL A 125 -3.82 -3.67 14.73
CA VAL A 125 -4.62 -3.39 15.94
C VAL A 125 -5.36 -2.08 15.75
N MET A 126 -6.61 -2.18 15.28
CA MET A 126 -7.33 -1.07 14.67
C MET A 126 -8.48 -0.53 15.53
N ALA A 127 -8.65 -1.02 16.76
CA ALA A 127 -9.58 -0.40 17.70
C ALA A 127 -9.22 1.07 17.96
N ASN A 128 -10.25 1.92 18.05
CA ASN A 128 -10.15 3.34 18.35
C ASN A 128 -10.98 3.67 19.61
N PRO A 129 -10.56 4.64 20.44
CA PRO A 129 -9.31 5.41 20.34
C PRO A 129 -8.07 4.65 20.81
N THR A 130 -8.27 3.57 21.57
CA THR A 130 -7.18 2.74 22.12
C THR A 130 -7.17 1.37 21.40
N PRO A 131 -6.04 0.97 20.79
CA PRO A 131 -5.91 -0.33 20.14
C PRO A 131 -6.06 -1.52 21.08
N GLU A 132 -6.20 -2.72 20.52
CA GLU A 132 -6.26 -3.98 21.26
C GLU A 132 -5.02 -4.23 22.15
N ILE A 133 -3.87 -3.75 21.70
CA ILE A 133 -2.59 -3.68 22.41
C ILE A 133 -1.80 -2.51 21.83
N LEU A 134 -1.07 -1.77 22.66
CA LEU A 134 -0.30 -0.63 22.17
C LEU A 134 0.90 -1.07 21.33
N PRO A 135 1.28 -0.34 20.25
CA PRO A 135 2.47 -0.65 19.47
C PRO A 135 3.76 -0.77 20.29
N GLU A 136 3.91 0.06 21.33
CA GLU A 136 5.04 0.02 22.25
C GLU A 136 5.09 -1.31 23.01
N GLU A 137 3.94 -1.81 23.43
CA GLU A 137 3.83 -3.10 24.13
C GLU A 137 4.14 -4.29 23.23
N ILE A 138 3.82 -4.20 21.93
CA ILE A 138 4.23 -5.19 20.93
C ILE A 138 5.76 -5.15 20.78
N GLN A 139 6.34 -3.96 20.62
CA GLN A 139 7.77 -3.76 20.40
C GLN A 139 8.64 -4.21 21.57
N GLU A 140 8.13 -4.17 22.81
CA GLU A 140 8.81 -4.73 23.97
C GLU A 140 9.06 -6.25 23.88
N VAL A 141 8.23 -6.97 23.11
CA VAL A 141 8.25 -8.43 23.05
C VAL A 141 8.58 -8.99 21.68
N ARG A 142 8.49 -8.18 20.62
CA ARG A 142 8.77 -8.53 19.23
C ARG A 142 9.42 -7.35 18.51
N ASP A 143 10.66 -7.53 18.09
CA ASP A 143 11.42 -6.60 17.23
C ASP A 143 11.18 -6.87 15.73
N ASP A 144 10.60 -8.03 15.40
CA ASP A 144 10.36 -8.52 14.04
C ASP A 144 8.94 -8.25 13.52
N ALA A 145 8.09 -7.59 14.29
CA ALA A 145 6.68 -7.37 13.95
C ALA A 145 6.47 -6.21 12.96
N ILE A 146 5.61 -6.42 11.96
CA ILE A 146 5.04 -5.33 11.17
C ILE A 146 3.72 -4.91 11.81
N ILE A 147 3.65 -3.66 12.27
CA ILE A 147 2.53 -3.15 13.07
C ILE A 147 1.75 -2.12 12.24
N ALA A 148 0.43 -2.20 12.28
CA ALA A 148 -0.48 -1.19 11.74
C ALA A 148 -1.59 -0.87 12.75
N THR A 149 -2.08 0.38 12.77
CA THR A 149 -3.13 0.79 13.70
C THR A 149 -4.17 1.68 13.03
N GLY A 150 -5.29 1.94 13.70
CA GLY A 150 -6.27 2.95 13.25
C GLY A 150 -5.84 4.40 13.52
N ARG A 151 -4.80 4.63 14.34
CA ARG A 151 -4.44 5.96 14.82
C ARG A 151 -3.39 6.63 13.92
N SER A 152 -3.49 7.95 13.79
CA SER A 152 -2.63 8.76 12.91
C SER A 152 -1.25 9.07 13.48
N ASP A 153 -1.07 8.88 14.80
CA ASP A 153 0.21 9.10 15.47
C ASP A 153 1.18 7.92 15.35
N TYR A 154 0.72 6.78 14.81
CA TYR A 154 1.55 5.62 14.50
C TYR A 154 1.80 5.46 13.00
N PRO A 155 2.92 4.82 12.60
CA PRO A 155 3.12 4.37 11.23
C PRO A 155 2.01 3.44 10.75
N ASN A 156 1.90 3.26 9.43
CA ASN A 156 0.97 2.31 8.81
C ASN A 156 -0.48 2.49 9.25
N GLN A 157 -0.97 3.74 9.25
CA GLN A 157 -2.34 4.01 9.63
C GLN A 157 -3.33 3.37 8.64
N VAL A 158 -4.21 2.52 9.16
CA VAL A 158 -5.38 2.00 8.45
C VAL A 158 -6.50 3.04 8.58
N ASN A 159 -6.59 3.94 7.60
CA ASN A 159 -7.56 5.04 7.59
C ASN A 159 -8.44 5.02 6.35
N ASN A 160 -9.75 5.01 6.55
CA ASN A 160 -10.76 4.92 5.49
C ASN A 160 -10.69 6.06 4.46
N VAL A 161 -10.09 7.21 4.82
CA VAL A 161 -9.85 8.33 3.90
C VAL A 161 -9.03 7.92 2.67
N LEU A 162 -8.22 6.87 2.77
CA LEU A 162 -7.46 6.30 1.66
C LEU A 162 -8.33 5.50 0.67
N GLY A 163 -9.55 5.16 1.06
CA GLY A 163 -10.43 4.27 0.32
C GLY A 163 -11.61 5.01 -0.30
N PHE A 164 -12.49 5.58 0.55
CA PHE A 164 -13.80 6.05 0.09
C PHE A 164 -13.75 7.12 -1.01
N PRO A 165 -12.90 8.17 -0.96
CA PRO A 165 -12.95 9.23 -1.97
C PRO A 165 -12.67 8.66 -3.37
N TYR A 166 -11.73 7.73 -3.44
CA TYR A 166 -11.18 7.23 -4.69
C TYR A 166 -11.98 6.06 -5.27
N ILE A 167 -12.49 5.15 -4.42
CA ILE A 167 -13.39 4.10 -4.89
C ILE A 167 -14.70 4.69 -5.43
N PHE A 168 -15.24 5.72 -4.77
CA PHE A 168 -16.40 6.45 -5.28
C PHE A 168 -16.07 7.18 -6.58
N ARG A 169 -14.90 7.83 -6.69
CA ARG A 169 -14.51 8.54 -7.92
C ARG A 169 -14.55 7.61 -9.14
N GLY A 170 -13.90 6.45 -9.05
CA GLY A 170 -13.88 5.44 -10.12
C GLY A 170 -15.25 4.83 -10.40
N ALA A 171 -15.99 4.45 -9.36
CA ALA A 171 -17.33 3.89 -9.48
C ALA A 171 -18.32 4.86 -10.13
N LEU A 172 -18.29 6.14 -9.74
CA LEU A 172 -19.17 7.18 -10.25
C LEU A 172 -18.86 7.54 -11.70
N ASP A 173 -17.58 7.67 -12.07
CA ASP A 173 -17.20 7.98 -13.45
C ASP A 173 -17.55 6.83 -14.41
N ALA A 174 -17.38 5.58 -13.98
CA ALA A 174 -17.80 4.40 -14.72
C ALA A 174 -19.33 4.17 -14.74
N ARG A 175 -20.09 5.00 -14.00
CA ARG A 175 -21.52 4.84 -13.72
C ARG A 175 -21.88 3.43 -13.23
N ALA A 176 -21.05 2.86 -12.37
CA ALA A 176 -21.23 1.52 -11.84
C ALA A 176 -22.60 1.38 -11.13
N ARG A 177 -23.25 0.22 -11.31
CA ARG A 177 -24.54 -0.09 -10.65
C ARG A 177 -24.36 -0.42 -9.18
N THR A 178 -23.18 -0.93 -8.80
CA THR A 178 -22.81 -1.31 -7.45
C THR A 178 -21.30 -1.15 -7.24
N ILE A 179 -20.85 -1.32 -6.00
CA ILE A 179 -19.45 -1.53 -5.66
C ILE A 179 -19.33 -2.99 -5.20
N ASN A 180 -18.86 -3.85 -6.10
CA ASN A 180 -18.70 -5.29 -5.86
C ASN A 180 -17.31 -5.63 -5.29
N GLU A 181 -17.06 -6.91 -5.07
CA GLU A 181 -15.82 -7.38 -4.46
C GLU A 181 -14.60 -7.16 -5.36
N GLU A 182 -14.76 -7.35 -6.68
CA GLU A 182 -13.71 -7.09 -7.66
C GLU A 182 -13.20 -5.64 -7.59
N MET A 183 -14.11 -4.68 -7.44
CA MET A 183 -13.75 -3.26 -7.27
C MET A 183 -13.02 -3.00 -5.95
N LYS A 184 -13.42 -3.64 -4.84
CA LYS A 184 -12.73 -3.51 -3.54
C LYS A 184 -11.32 -4.11 -3.60
N ILE A 185 -11.17 -5.29 -4.21
CA ILE A 185 -9.87 -5.94 -4.42
C ILE A 185 -8.97 -5.08 -5.30
N ALA A 186 -9.51 -4.51 -6.40
CA ALA A 186 -8.75 -3.62 -7.27
C ALA A 186 -8.27 -2.36 -6.53
N CYS A 187 -9.13 -1.78 -5.68
CA CYS A 187 -8.78 -0.66 -4.82
C CYS A 187 -7.63 -1.02 -3.85
N ALA A 188 -7.74 -2.15 -3.14
CA ALA A 188 -6.72 -2.61 -2.20
C ALA A 188 -5.37 -2.88 -2.90
N LYS A 189 -5.39 -3.51 -4.07
CA LYS A 189 -4.18 -3.76 -4.88
C LYS A 189 -3.56 -2.45 -5.39
N ALA A 190 -4.36 -1.48 -5.80
CA ALA A 190 -3.87 -0.18 -6.26
C ALA A 190 -3.19 0.61 -5.14
N LEU A 191 -3.78 0.61 -3.93
CA LEU A 191 -3.18 1.18 -2.72
C LEU A 191 -1.86 0.49 -2.35
N ALA A 192 -1.86 -0.84 -2.35
CA ALA A 192 -0.68 -1.63 -2.03
C ALA A 192 0.46 -1.32 -3.01
N LYS A 193 0.16 -1.29 -4.32
CA LYS A 193 1.14 -0.94 -5.36
C LYS A 193 1.66 0.49 -5.17
N LEU A 194 0.79 1.46 -4.87
CA LEU A 194 1.20 2.86 -4.71
C LEU A 194 2.21 3.05 -3.56
N ALA A 195 2.04 2.35 -2.44
CA ALA A 195 2.99 2.42 -1.33
C ALA A 195 4.39 1.84 -1.66
N ARG A 196 4.51 1.03 -2.72
CA ARG A 196 5.79 0.50 -3.21
C ARG A 196 6.52 1.47 -4.12
N GLU A 197 5.81 2.46 -4.65
CA GLU A 197 6.39 3.48 -5.53
C GLU A 197 7.09 4.57 -4.72
N ASP A 198 8.08 5.23 -5.32
CA ASP A 198 8.84 6.28 -4.65
C ASP A 198 7.92 7.43 -4.22
N VAL A 199 8.11 7.92 -2.99
CA VAL A 199 7.21 8.90 -2.40
C VAL A 199 7.56 10.31 -2.91
N PRO A 200 6.60 11.09 -3.44
CA PRO A 200 6.83 12.44 -3.92
C PRO A 200 7.40 13.37 -2.84
N ASP A 201 8.23 14.33 -3.25
CA ASP A 201 8.88 15.28 -2.34
C ASP A 201 7.87 16.10 -1.52
N GLU A 202 6.71 16.43 -2.10
CA GLU A 202 5.63 17.15 -1.41
C GLU A 202 5.12 16.38 -0.19
N VAL A 203 5.02 15.05 -0.29
CA VAL A 203 4.65 14.18 0.82
C VAL A 203 5.78 14.11 1.84
N ALA A 204 7.03 13.99 1.39
CA ALA A 204 8.19 13.98 2.28
C ALA A 204 8.31 15.29 3.10
N ALA A 205 8.02 16.44 2.48
CA ALA A 205 8.01 17.74 3.13
C ALA A 205 6.92 17.85 4.21
N ALA A 206 5.71 17.34 3.93
CA ALA A 206 4.60 17.38 4.88
C ALA A 206 4.84 16.51 6.13
N TYR A 207 5.57 15.41 5.99
CA TYR A 207 5.87 14.47 7.08
C TYR A 207 7.24 14.69 7.73
N GLY A 208 8.03 15.65 7.25
CA GLY A 208 9.37 15.99 7.78
C GLY A 208 10.42 14.88 7.63
N LYS A 209 10.08 13.79 6.92
CA LYS A 209 10.96 12.67 6.63
C LYS A 209 10.52 11.98 5.34
N ARG A 210 11.47 11.38 4.63
CA ARG A 210 11.18 10.60 3.43
C ARG A 210 10.64 9.24 3.83
N LEU A 211 9.38 8.99 3.49
CA LEU A 211 8.75 7.68 3.67
C LEU A 211 9.28 6.74 2.58
N LYS A 212 9.72 5.55 2.96
CA LYS A 212 10.26 4.52 2.07
C LYS A 212 9.54 3.22 2.34
N TYR A 213 9.18 2.50 1.27
CA TYR A 213 8.53 1.20 1.37
C TYR A 213 9.32 0.25 2.30
N GLY A 214 8.63 -0.33 3.28
CA GLY A 214 9.22 -1.19 4.30
C GLY A 214 8.32 -1.39 5.52
N PRO A 215 8.79 -2.05 6.60
CA PRO A 215 7.99 -2.36 7.78
C PRO A 215 7.25 -1.15 8.40
N GLY A 216 7.83 0.05 8.31
CA GLY A 216 7.23 1.29 8.81
C GLY A 216 6.41 2.08 7.79
N TYR A 217 6.26 1.59 6.56
CA TYR A 217 5.48 2.22 5.49
C TYR A 217 4.96 1.16 4.51
N ILE A 218 3.82 0.54 4.86
CA ILE A 218 3.11 -0.44 4.03
C ILE A 218 1.82 0.09 3.43
N ILE A 219 1.36 1.28 3.84
CA ILE A 219 0.12 1.92 3.41
C ILE A 219 0.47 3.38 3.05
N PRO A 220 -0.01 3.92 1.91
CA PRO A 220 0.28 5.30 1.54
C PRO A 220 -0.40 6.28 2.50
N THR A 221 0.07 7.52 2.53
CA THR A 221 -0.48 8.56 3.42
C THR A 221 -1.72 9.22 2.83
N PRO A 222 -2.68 9.69 3.66
CA PRO A 222 -3.93 10.33 3.20
C PRO A 222 -3.82 11.47 2.20
N PHE A 223 -2.71 12.19 2.20
CA PHE A 223 -2.47 13.36 1.35
C PHE A 223 -1.51 13.08 0.20
N ASP A 224 -1.29 11.82 -0.14
CA ASP A 224 -0.49 11.47 -1.31
C ASP A 224 -1.25 11.88 -2.59
N PRO A 225 -0.72 12.84 -3.39
CA PRO A 225 -1.43 13.37 -4.56
C PRO A 225 -1.66 12.29 -5.63
N ARG A 226 -0.89 11.19 -5.62
CA ARG A 226 -1.00 10.09 -6.58
C ARG A 226 -2.24 9.24 -6.35
N LEU A 227 -2.89 9.31 -5.19
CA LEU A 227 -4.09 8.51 -4.89
C LEU A 227 -5.20 8.76 -5.92
N ILE A 228 -5.40 10.01 -6.34
CA ILE A 228 -6.50 10.39 -7.25
C ILE A 228 -6.27 9.89 -8.67
N SER A 229 -5.04 9.74 -9.13
CA SER A 229 -4.72 9.26 -10.47
C SER A 229 -4.47 7.75 -10.52
N THR A 230 -4.30 7.08 -9.37
CA THR A 230 -3.96 5.65 -9.30
C THR A 230 -5.16 4.77 -8.99
N ILE A 231 -5.94 5.11 -7.96
CA ILE A 231 -7.01 4.24 -7.45
C ILE A 231 -8.26 4.28 -8.34
N PRO A 232 -8.81 5.45 -8.74
CA PRO A 232 -10.03 5.51 -9.52
C PRO A 232 -9.95 4.76 -10.87
N PRO A 233 -8.84 4.82 -11.65
CA PRO A 233 -8.72 4.02 -12.87
C PRO A 233 -8.76 2.51 -12.60
N ALA A 234 -8.11 2.03 -11.54
CA ALA A 234 -8.15 0.60 -11.18
C ALA A 234 -9.57 0.14 -10.83
N VAL A 235 -10.30 0.96 -10.07
CA VAL A 235 -11.69 0.70 -9.69
C VAL A 235 -12.63 0.76 -10.91
N ALA A 236 -12.45 1.75 -11.78
CA ALA A 236 -13.25 1.89 -13.00
C ALA A 236 -13.03 0.71 -13.97
N LYS A 237 -11.77 0.24 -14.09
CA LYS A 237 -11.43 -0.96 -14.84
C LYS A 237 -12.13 -2.18 -14.26
N ALA A 238 -12.04 -2.40 -12.94
CA ALA A 238 -12.69 -3.54 -12.29
C ALA A 238 -14.22 -3.50 -12.46
N ALA A 239 -14.83 -2.31 -12.40
CA ALA A 239 -16.26 -2.15 -12.66
C ALA A 239 -16.65 -2.55 -14.09
N ALA A 240 -15.80 -2.27 -15.08
CA ALA A 240 -16.01 -2.67 -16.46
C ALA A 240 -15.80 -4.19 -16.64
N ASP A 241 -14.69 -4.72 -16.13
CA ASP A 241 -14.34 -6.14 -16.22
C ASP A 241 -15.42 -7.04 -15.58
N SER A 242 -16.02 -6.60 -14.47
CA SER A 242 -17.07 -7.33 -13.78
C SER A 242 -18.49 -7.05 -14.32
N GLY A 243 -18.63 -6.26 -15.39
CA GLY A 243 -19.91 -5.97 -16.04
C GLY A 243 -20.87 -5.06 -15.27
N VAL A 244 -20.42 -4.37 -14.21
CA VAL A 244 -21.27 -3.47 -13.42
C VAL A 244 -21.22 -2.01 -13.91
N ALA A 245 -20.23 -1.64 -14.73
CA ALA A 245 -20.10 -0.32 -15.34
C ALA A 245 -21.15 -0.11 -16.44
N ARG A 246 -21.91 1.00 -16.35
CA ARG A 246 -22.84 1.43 -17.41
C ARG A 246 -22.20 2.37 -18.42
N ARG A 247 -21.06 2.95 -18.05
CA ARG A 247 -20.23 3.78 -18.92
C ARG A 247 -18.77 3.39 -18.69
N PRO A 248 -18.30 2.28 -19.28
CA PRO A 248 -16.90 1.89 -19.20
C PRO A 248 -15.98 3.03 -19.66
N ILE A 249 -14.84 3.18 -19.02
CA ILE A 249 -13.81 4.15 -19.41
C ILE A 249 -12.89 3.44 -20.41
N GLU A 250 -12.87 3.91 -21.66
CA GLU A 250 -12.10 3.28 -22.74
C GLU A 250 -10.59 3.54 -22.59
N ASP A 251 -10.21 4.80 -22.36
CA ASP A 251 -8.82 5.20 -22.14
C ASP A 251 -8.56 5.51 -20.66
N LEU A 252 -8.07 4.50 -19.95
CA LEU A 252 -7.72 4.61 -18.54
C LEU A 252 -6.51 5.53 -18.29
N ALA A 253 -5.61 5.66 -19.27
CA ALA A 253 -4.44 6.52 -19.15
C ALA A 253 -4.86 8.00 -19.26
N GLU A 254 -5.66 8.35 -20.26
CA GLU A 254 -6.23 9.70 -20.40
C GLU A 254 -7.09 10.06 -19.18
N TYR A 255 -7.85 9.10 -18.66
CA TYR A 255 -8.64 9.28 -17.45
C TYR A 255 -7.76 9.58 -16.21
N ALA A 256 -6.68 8.83 -16.00
CA ALA A 256 -5.73 9.09 -14.93
C ALA A 256 -5.10 10.49 -15.06
N THR A 257 -4.72 10.90 -16.27
CA THR A 257 -4.20 12.24 -16.56
C THR A 257 -5.21 13.34 -16.23
N LYS A 258 -6.47 13.16 -16.63
CA LYS A 258 -7.55 14.12 -16.32
C LYS A 258 -7.77 14.26 -14.82
N LEU A 259 -7.68 13.17 -14.06
CA LEU A 259 -7.82 13.19 -12.61
C LEU A 259 -6.66 13.90 -11.91
N ALA A 260 -5.42 13.66 -12.32
CA ALA A 260 -4.25 14.38 -11.82
C ALA A 260 -4.38 15.90 -12.05
N ALA A 261 -4.87 16.31 -13.23
CA ALA A 261 -5.08 17.72 -13.55
C ALA A 261 -6.13 18.45 -12.68
N ARG A 262 -6.98 17.72 -11.95
CA ARG A 262 -7.99 18.33 -11.05
C ARG A 262 -7.42 18.75 -9.71
N THR A 263 -6.30 18.17 -9.29
CA THR A 263 -5.61 18.53 -8.04
C THR A 263 -4.60 19.63 -8.28
N ASP A 264 -3.93 19.63 -9.44
CA ASP A 264 -3.05 20.71 -9.88
C ASP A 264 -3.26 21.05 -11.37
N PRO A 265 -3.74 22.26 -11.73
CA PRO A 265 -3.86 22.71 -13.11
C PRO A 265 -2.55 22.63 -13.91
N SER A 266 -1.40 22.77 -13.24
CA SER A 266 -0.06 22.69 -13.85
C SER A 266 0.26 21.29 -14.37
N ALA A 267 -0.33 20.25 -13.76
CA ALA A 267 -0.13 18.86 -14.16
C ALA A 267 -0.58 18.62 -15.62
N SER A 268 -1.64 19.29 -16.08
CA SER A 268 -2.12 19.17 -17.47
C SER A 268 -1.12 19.73 -18.49
N PHE A 269 -0.39 20.79 -18.12
CA PHE A 269 0.64 21.40 -18.95
C PHE A 269 1.90 20.54 -18.98
N LEU A 270 2.37 20.06 -17.82
CA LEU A 270 3.50 19.15 -17.72
C LEU A 270 3.25 17.85 -18.49
N GLN A 271 2.03 17.30 -18.43
CA GLN A 271 1.66 16.10 -19.18
C GLN A 271 1.70 16.30 -20.71
N LYS A 272 1.30 17.47 -21.22
CA LYS A 272 1.48 17.78 -22.65
C LYS A 272 2.96 17.77 -23.05
N ILE A 273 3.82 18.33 -22.20
CA ILE A 273 5.27 18.29 -22.41
C ILE A 273 5.75 16.84 -22.40
N TYR A 274 5.40 16.04 -21.40
CA TYR A 274 5.84 14.64 -21.28
C TYR A 274 5.39 13.78 -22.45
N SER A 275 4.12 13.86 -22.87
CA SER A 275 3.63 13.15 -24.05
C SER A 275 4.37 13.57 -25.32
N SER A 276 4.67 14.86 -25.47
CA SER A 276 5.47 15.35 -26.62
C SER A 276 6.92 14.85 -26.58
N LEU A 277 7.48 14.60 -25.40
CA LEU A 277 8.84 14.07 -25.25
C LEU A 277 8.87 12.57 -25.54
N ARG A 278 7.90 11.81 -25.03
CA ARG A 278 7.76 10.35 -25.26
C ARG A 278 7.50 10.01 -26.73
N ALA A 279 6.78 10.85 -27.45
CA ALA A 279 6.46 10.65 -28.87
C ALA A 279 7.62 10.98 -29.82
N ARG A 280 8.76 11.47 -29.33
CA ARG A 280 9.92 11.80 -30.18
C ARG A 280 10.66 10.52 -30.58
N GLU A 281 10.94 10.39 -31.88
CA GLU A 281 11.82 9.34 -32.41
C GLU A 281 13.26 9.45 -31.86
N THR A 282 13.73 10.69 -31.63
CA THR A 282 15.05 10.95 -31.03
C THR A 282 14.90 11.49 -29.60
N PRO A 283 15.22 10.68 -28.57
CA PRO A 283 15.20 11.12 -27.18
C PRO A 283 16.09 12.34 -26.94
N ARG A 284 15.60 13.32 -26.19
CA ARG A 284 16.41 14.49 -25.81
C ARG A 284 17.40 14.09 -24.72
N ARG A 285 18.62 14.60 -24.83
CA ARG A 285 19.68 14.41 -23.82
C ARG A 285 19.65 15.59 -22.86
N VAL A 286 19.60 15.34 -21.56
CA VAL A 286 19.51 16.38 -20.52
C VAL A 286 20.62 16.15 -19.50
N VAL A 287 21.37 17.22 -19.20
CA VAL A 287 22.48 17.18 -18.24
C VAL A 287 21.96 17.52 -16.84
N PHE A 288 22.24 16.63 -15.90
CA PHE A 288 22.00 16.78 -14.46
C PHE A 288 23.33 17.10 -13.80
N ALA A 289 23.56 18.38 -13.51
CA ALA A 289 24.89 18.92 -13.17
C ALA A 289 25.41 18.52 -11.78
N GLU A 290 24.52 18.19 -10.84
CA GLU A 290 24.86 17.77 -9.48
C GLU A 290 24.54 16.28 -9.29
N GLY A 291 25.09 15.44 -10.16
CA GLY A 291 24.76 14.01 -10.21
C GLY A 291 25.11 13.21 -8.95
N GLU A 292 25.84 13.80 -8.01
CA GLU A 292 26.16 13.17 -6.72
C GLU A 292 25.08 13.41 -5.64
N GLU A 293 24.12 14.30 -5.87
CA GLU A 293 23.06 14.64 -4.92
C GLU A 293 21.84 13.71 -5.07
N GLU A 294 21.28 13.27 -3.94
CA GLU A 294 20.17 12.29 -3.92
C GLU A 294 18.95 12.78 -4.73
N ALA A 295 18.58 14.06 -4.59
CA ALA A 295 17.44 14.64 -5.30
C ALA A 295 17.63 14.64 -6.82
N VAL A 296 18.86 14.90 -7.28
CA VAL A 296 19.21 14.99 -8.69
C VAL A 296 19.25 13.61 -9.33
N VAL A 297 19.80 12.62 -8.61
CA VAL A 297 19.81 11.22 -9.03
C VAL A 297 18.38 10.67 -9.17
N ARG A 298 17.48 11.00 -8.24
CA ARG A 298 16.07 10.62 -8.33
C ARG A 298 15.38 11.25 -9.52
N ALA A 299 15.59 12.55 -9.75
CA ALA A 299 15.04 13.25 -10.89
C ALA A 299 15.53 12.65 -12.23
N ALA A 300 16.83 12.35 -12.32
CA ALA A 300 17.42 11.69 -13.49
C ALA A 300 16.85 10.27 -13.70
N TYR A 301 16.69 9.50 -12.63
CA TYR A 301 16.09 8.16 -12.68
C TYR A 301 14.64 8.22 -13.17
N ALA A 302 13.81 9.08 -12.56
CA ALA A 302 12.42 9.28 -12.95
C ALA A 302 12.31 9.72 -14.43
N PHE A 303 13.15 10.67 -14.84
CA PHE A 303 13.22 11.14 -16.23
C PHE A 303 13.50 10.01 -17.24
N GLN A 304 14.38 9.07 -16.88
CA GLN A 304 14.67 7.89 -17.69
C GLN A 304 13.52 6.87 -17.67
N GLN A 305 13.01 6.52 -16.49
CA GLN A 305 11.94 5.52 -16.35
C GLN A 305 10.64 5.94 -17.02
N GLU A 306 10.35 7.24 -17.01
CA GLU A 306 9.19 7.82 -17.69
C GLU A 306 9.40 8.01 -19.21
N GLY A 307 10.56 7.64 -19.75
CA GLY A 307 10.87 7.74 -21.18
C GLY A 307 10.91 9.18 -21.70
N LEU A 308 11.25 10.15 -20.85
CA LEU A 308 11.28 11.57 -21.21
C LEU A 308 12.55 11.96 -21.99
N GLY A 309 13.60 11.14 -21.91
CA GLY A 309 14.85 11.34 -22.62
C GLY A 309 16.01 10.52 -22.04
N VAL A 310 17.24 10.92 -22.37
CA VAL A 310 18.47 10.33 -21.85
C VAL A 310 19.09 11.28 -20.81
N PRO A 311 19.09 10.93 -19.51
CA PRO A 311 19.79 11.73 -18.51
C PRO A 311 21.30 11.51 -18.57
N ILE A 312 22.05 12.60 -18.41
CA ILE A 312 23.51 12.60 -18.30
C ILE A 312 23.87 13.17 -16.93
N LEU A 313 24.49 12.39 -16.05
CA LEU A 313 24.87 12.85 -14.73
C LEU A 313 26.32 13.34 -14.71
N ILE A 314 26.54 14.50 -14.13
CA ILE A 314 27.88 15.02 -13.86
C ILE A 314 28.26 14.68 -12.42
N GLY A 315 29.31 13.88 -12.24
CA GLY A 315 29.73 13.44 -10.91
C GLY A 315 30.63 12.21 -10.98
N ARG A 316 31.20 11.84 -9.83
CA ARG A 316 31.99 10.62 -9.70
C ARG A 316 31.09 9.39 -9.67
N GLU A 317 31.41 8.37 -10.46
CA GLU A 317 30.59 7.16 -10.58
C GLU A 317 30.32 6.46 -9.24
N ASP A 318 31.32 6.39 -8.36
CA ASP A 318 31.19 5.79 -7.04
C ASP A 318 30.19 6.56 -6.16
N LYS A 319 30.22 7.89 -6.22
CA LYS A 319 29.27 8.72 -5.47
C LYS A 319 27.87 8.70 -6.04
N ILE A 320 27.73 8.68 -7.36
CA ILE A 320 26.42 8.52 -8.03
C ILE A 320 25.79 7.19 -7.61
N LYS A 321 26.57 6.10 -7.55
CA LYS A 321 26.11 4.78 -7.09
C LYS A 321 25.69 4.81 -5.63
N ASN A 322 26.43 5.47 -4.76
CA ASN A 322 26.04 5.62 -3.36
C ASN A 322 24.74 6.44 -3.23
N ALA A 323 24.62 7.56 -3.94
CA ALA A 323 23.41 8.36 -3.96
C ALA A 323 22.19 7.59 -4.50
N LEU A 324 22.38 6.72 -5.50
CA LEU A 324 21.35 5.77 -5.96
C LEU A 324 20.93 4.81 -4.83
N ALA A 325 21.89 4.21 -4.13
CA ALA A 325 21.62 3.27 -3.04
C ALA A 325 20.93 3.96 -1.86
N ASP A 326 21.39 5.14 -1.47
CA ASP A 326 20.79 5.98 -0.43
C ASP A 326 19.38 6.43 -0.83
N ALA A 327 19.16 6.67 -2.14
CA ALA A 327 17.84 6.92 -2.69
C ALA A 327 16.93 5.68 -2.70
N GLY A 328 17.47 4.46 -2.47
CA GLY A 328 16.72 3.21 -2.61
C GLY A 328 16.44 2.83 -4.07
N LEU A 329 17.24 3.35 -5.01
CA LEU A 329 17.13 3.10 -6.44
C LEU A 329 18.13 2.02 -6.89
N PRO A 330 17.88 1.34 -8.03
CA PRO A 330 18.79 0.32 -8.55
C PRO A 330 20.17 0.90 -8.87
N VAL A 331 21.20 0.44 -8.15
CA VAL A 331 22.60 0.92 -8.28
C VAL A 331 23.21 0.61 -9.66
N ASN A 332 22.64 -0.36 -10.36
CA ASN A 332 23.01 -0.79 -11.72
C ASN A 332 22.25 -0.03 -12.82
N THR A 333 21.55 1.06 -12.48
CA THR A 333 20.91 1.91 -13.48
C THR A 333 21.95 2.42 -14.48
N LYS A 334 21.66 2.26 -15.78
CA LYS A 334 22.53 2.71 -16.86
C LYS A 334 22.33 4.20 -17.12
N PHE A 335 23.13 5.01 -16.46
CA PHE A 335 23.28 6.42 -16.77
C PHE A 335 24.54 6.68 -17.60
N GLU A 336 24.45 7.65 -18.51
CA GLU A 336 25.65 8.26 -19.09
C GLU A 336 26.23 9.21 -18.04
N THR A 337 27.48 9.01 -17.63
CA THR A 337 28.11 9.82 -16.59
C THR A 337 29.36 10.51 -17.13
N TYR A 338 29.58 11.75 -16.68
CA TYR A 338 30.81 12.48 -16.97
C TYR A 338 31.39 13.00 -15.68
N HIS A 339 32.71 12.90 -15.57
CA HIS A 339 33.47 13.45 -14.47
C HIS A 339 34.55 14.37 -15.02
N SER A 340 34.67 15.57 -14.44
CA SER A 340 35.55 16.62 -14.95
C SER A 340 37.01 16.20 -15.06
N ARG A 341 37.51 15.33 -14.16
CA ARG A 341 38.90 14.86 -14.20
C ARG A 341 39.18 13.83 -15.30
N THR A 342 38.17 13.10 -15.73
CA THR A 342 38.31 12.03 -16.74
C THR A 342 37.75 12.45 -18.10
N ALA A 343 37.28 13.70 -18.22
CA ALA A 343 36.76 14.23 -19.46
C ALA A 343 37.86 14.34 -20.53
N PRO A 344 37.61 13.96 -21.80
CA PRO A 344 38.61 13.98 -22.87
C PRO A 344 39.27 15.34 -23.12
N HIS A 345 38.58 16.42 -22.74
CA HIS A 345 38.99 17.80 -22.93
C HIS A 345 39.42 18.48 -21.62
N SER A 346 39.61 17.74 -20.53
CA SER A 346 39.98 18.32 -19.23
C SER A 346 41.24 19.20 -19.33
N ALA A 347 42.24 18.77 -20.11
CA ALA A 347 43.47 19.49 -20.39
C ALA A 347 43.29 20.84 -21.13
N LEU A 348 42.12 21.11 -21.73
CA LEU A 348 41.83 22.40 -22.37
C LEU A 348 41.32 23.45 -21.35
N TYR A 349 40.93 23.02 -20.15
CA TYR A 349 40.27 23.86 -19.14
C TYR A 349 40.98 23.85 -17.77
N THR A 350 42.13 23.18 -17.66
CA THR A 350 43.00 23.10 -16.48
C THR A 350 44.37 23.67 -16.79
#